data_AF-A0A6A3A7N7-F1
#
_entry.id   AF-A0A6A3A7N7-F1
#
_cell.length_a   1.000
_cell.length_b   1.000
_cell.length_c   1.000
_cell.angle_alpha   90.00
_cell.angle_beta   90.00
_cell.angle_gamma   90.00
#
_symmetry.space_group_name_H-M   'P 1'
#
loop_
_entity.id
_entity.type
_entity.pdbx_description
1 polymer ?
#
loop_
_entity_poly.entity_id
_entity_poly.type
_entity_poly.pdbx_seq_one_letter_code
_entity_poly.pdbx_strand_id
1 'polypeptide(L)'
;MPMLQGFNFKGGTPELVETSYAILILVLPSTNSRNWSYPEMEIIEVVADQVAVALSHAAVLEESQRMREKLSQQNQVLQQERQNAMMANQARNSFQKVMSHGMKRPMHSILGLLSVFQDENMNFKQKTIVDTLVKTSSVLSTLINDVMEISAKDNGMNAVLQKPVLLQAMAVELQRILRR
;
A
#
# COMPACT_ATOMS: atom_id res chain seq x y z
N MET A 1 12.80 32.56 38.52
CA MET A 1 13.22 31.14 38.66
C MET A 1 12.14 30.27 38.04
N PRO A 2 12.35 29.61 36.89
CA PRO A 2 11.41 28.61 36.42
C PRO A 2 11.72 27.28 37.11
N MET A 3 10.69 26.70 37.71
CA MET A 3 10.70 25.40 38.36
C MET A 3 10.91 24.29 37.32
N LEU A 4 11.86 23.40 37.60
CA LEU A 4 12.00 22.10 36.96
C LEU A 4 10.73 21.29 37.18
N GLN A 5 10.05 20.85 36.12
CA GLN A 5 8.98 19.85 36.22
C GLN A 5 9.17 18.71 35.21
N GLY A 6 9.62 17.58 35.75
CA GLY A 6 9.14 16.22 35.43
C GLY A 6 9.47 15.62 34.08
N PHE A 7 10.65 15.01 33.93
CA PHE A 7 10.88 13.99 32.91
C PHE A 7 10.15 12.69 33.28
N ASN A 8 9.08 12.35 32.54
CA ASN A 8 8.44 11.03 32.61
C ASN A 8 9.33 10.00 31.88
N PHE A 9 10.17 9.30 32.65
CA PHE A 9 11.10 8.28 32.16
C PHE A 9 10.36 6.97 31.84
N LYS A 10 9.98 6.74 30.58
CA LYS A 10 9.48 5.45 30.08
C LYS A 10 10.49 4.80 29.12
N GLY A 11 11.58 4.26 29.66
CA GLY A 11 12.28 3.09 29.11
C GLY A 11 12.83 3.13 27.67
N GLY A 12 12.99 4.29 27.04
CA GLY A 12 13.73 4.45 25.79
C GLY A 12 15.15 4.97 26.05
N THR A 13 16.11 4.64 25.18
CA THR A 13 17.43 5.28 25.16
C THR A 13 17.28 6.80 25.25
N PRO A 14 18.02 7.51 26.14
CA PRO A 14 17.85 8.94 26.29
C PRO A 14 18.22 9.63 24.99
N GLU A 15 17.20 10.18 24.33
CA GLU A 15 17.37 11.11 23.22
C GLU A 15 18.08 12.33 23.81
N LEU A 16 19.34 12.56 23.42
CA LEU A 16 20.02 13.80 23.75
C LEU A 16 19.24 14.92 23.07
N VAL A 17 18.40 15.61 23.84
CA VAL A 17 17.81 16.87 23.40
C VAL A 17 18.96 17.86 23.32
N GLU A 18 19.40 18.20 22.11
CA GLU A 18 20.34 19.29 21.87
C GLU A 18 19.65 20.62 22.25
N THR A 19 19.69 20.96 23.53
CA THR A 19 19.18 22.23 24.01
C THR A 19 20.12 23.34 23.56
N SER A 20 19.67 24.13 22.59
CA SER A 20 20.34 25.35 22.16
C SER A 20 19.85 26.54 22.99
N TYR A 21 20.77 27.33 23.55
CA TYR A 21 20.46 28.52 24.34
C TYR A 21 20.89 29.78 23.59
N ALA A 22 20.05 30.81 23.60
CA ALA A 22 20.40 32.15 23.15
C ALA A 22 20.61 33.06 24.38
N ILE A 23 21.73 33.78 24.43
CA ILE A 23 22.04 34.72 25.51
C ILE A 23 22.14 36.12 24.90
N LEU A 24 21.35 37.06 25.42
CA LEU A 24 21.44 38.46 25.02
C LEU A 24 22.50 39.15 25.89
N ILE A 25 23.57 39.64 25.26
CA ILE A 25 24.67 40.33 25.94
C ILE A 25 24.59 41.81 25.61
N LEU A 26 24.45 42.64 26.63
CA LEU A 26 24.36 44.08 26.49
C LEU A 26 25.68 44.72 26.90
N VAL A 27 26.37 45.33 25.93
CA VAL A 27 27.71 45.92 26.13
C VAL A 27 27.59 47.43 26.26
N LEU A 28 28.04 47.97 27.39
CA LEU A 28 28.11 49.41 27.63
C LEU A 28 29.45 49.98 27.16
N PRO A 29 29.48 51.19 26.56
CA PRO A 29 30.72 51.89 26.27
C PRO A 29 31.43 52.29 27.58
N SER A 30 32.72 51.98 27.69
CA SER A 30 33.54 52.09 28.90
C SER A 30 33.94 53.51 29.29
N THR A 31 33.46 54.55 28.61
CA THR A 31 34.02 55.90 28.71
C THR A 31 33.27 56.84 29.67
N ASN A 32 32.21 56.38 30.33
CA ASN A 32 31.59 57.10 31.45
C ASN A 32 30.90 56.12 32.40
N SER A 33 30.91 56.44 33.70
CA SER A 33 30.19 55.75 34.78
C SER A 33 28.66 55.90 34.63
N ARG A 34 28.11 55.52 33.47
CA ARG A 34 26.67 55.56 33.22
C ARG A 34 26.04 54.34 33.87
N ASN A 35 25.31 54.56 34.95
CA ASN A 35 24.46 53.55 35.55
C ASN A 35 23.14 53.49 34.79
N TRP A 36 22.61 52.29 34.56
CA TRP A 36 21.26 52.10 34.02
C TRP A 36 20.24 52.70 34.96
N SER A 37 19.43 53.62 34.44
CA SER A 37 18.25 54.10 35.17
C SER A 37 17.17 53.02 35.19
N TYR A 38 16.28 53.07 36.18
CA TYR A 38 15.17 52.12 36.31
C TYR A 38 14.30 52.01 35.03
N PRO A 39 13.94 53.11 34.34
CA PRO A 39 13.17 53.03 33.09
C PRO A 39 13.93 52.35 31.94
N GLU A 40 15.25 52.53 31.85
CA GLU A 40 16.04 51.87 30.80
C GLU A 40 16.14 50.36 31.04
N MET A 41 16.21 49.93 32.31
CA MET A 41 16.20 48.51 32.67
C MET A 41 14.85 47.85 32.34
N GLU A 42 13.75 48.54 32.64
CA GLU A 42 12.39 48.07 32.32
C GLU A 42 12.20 47.87 30.81
N ILE A 43 12.73 48.78 29.98
CA ILE A 43 12.70 48.65 28.52
C ILE A 43 13.53 47.43 28.07
N ILE A 44 14.73 47.24 28.62
CA ILE A 44 15.59 46.09 28.27
C ILE A 44 14.90 44.77 28.60
N GLU A 45 14.22 44.69 29.76
CA GLU A 45 13.49 43.49 30.17
C GLU A 45 12.36 43.15 29.18
N VAL A 46 11.54 44.15 28.82
CA VAL A 46 10.45 43.96 27.84
C VAL A 46 10.98 43.56 26.47
N VAL A 47 12.06 44.19 26.01
CA VAL A 47 12.66 43.85 24.70
C VAL A 47 13.27 42.45 24.74
N ALA A 48 13.95 42.07 25.82
CA ALA A 48 14.52 40.74 25.96
C ALA A 48 13.43 39.66 25.92
N ASP A 49 12.28 39.89 26.59
CA ASP A 49 11.15 38.97 26.57
C ASP A 49 10.54 38.86 25.16
N GLN A 50 10.33 39.98 24.46
CA GLN A 50 9.83 39.98 23.08
C GLN A 50 10.79 39.28 22.11
N VAL A 51 12.09 39.48 22.25
CA VAL A 51 13.11 38.81 21.44
C VAL A 51 13.12 37.30 21.73
N ALA A 52 13.01 36.89 22.99
CA ALA A 52 12.94 35.47 23.36
C ALA A 52 11.72 34.79 22.72
N VAL A 53 10.54 35.43 22.78
CA VAL A 53 9.32 34.93 22.12
C VAL A 53 9.51 34.84 20.60
N ALA A 54 10.05 35.88 19.96
CA ALA A 54 10.28 35.90 18.52
C ALA A 54 11.24 34.79 18.07
N LEU A 55 12.34 34.56 18.81
CA LEU A 55 13.28 33.48 18.53
C LEU A 55 12.64 32.11 18.71
N SER A 56 11.82 31.92 19.76
CA SER A 56 11.09 30.67 19.97
C SER A 56 10.13 30.38 18.81
N HIS A 57 9.40 31.39 18.33
CA HIS A 57 8.53 31.23 17.16
C HIS A 57 9.30 30.93 15.88
N ALA A 58 10.44 31.60 15.66
CA ALA A 58 11.28 31.35 14.50
C ALA A 58 11.80 29.90 14.47
N ALA A 59 12.25 29.38 15.61
CA ALA A 59 12.74 28.00 15.73
C ALA A 59 11.63 26.98 15.42
N VAL A 60 10.43 27.16 15.98
CA VAL A 60 9.29 26.26 15.73
C VAL A 60 8.86 26.31 14.26
N LEU A 61 8.88 27.49 13.63
CA LEU A 61 8.55 27.64 12.22
C LEU A 61 9.57 26.93 11.32
N GLU A 62 10.86 27.06 11.62
CA GLU A 62 11.92 26.39 10.89
C GLU A 62 11.80 24.86 11.00
N GLU A 63 11.57 24.34 12.21
CA GLU A 63 11.35 22.92 12.44
C GLU A 63 10.11 22.41 11.68
N SER A 64 9.01 23.16 11.72
CA SER A 64 7.78 22.86 10.98
C SER A 64 8.01 22.84 9.46
N GLN A 65 8.82 23.75 8.92
CA GLN A 65 9.19 23.77 7.50
C GLN A 65 10.02 22.54 7.13
N ARG A 66 11.08 22.24 7.88
CA ARG A 66 11.92 21.05 7.66
C ARG A 66 11.11 19.76 7.72
N MET A 67 10.20 19.65 8.68
CA MET A 67 9.32 18.48 8.81
C MET A 67 8.38 18.35 7.61
N ARG A 68 7.79 19.45 7.13
CA ARG A 68 6.93 19.46 5.94
C ARG A 68 7.69 19.06 4.68
N GLU A 69 8.91 19.55 4.49
CA GLU A 69 9.76 19.18 3.36
C GLU A 69 10.09 17.69 3.38
N LYS A 70 10.52 17.16 4.53
CA LYS A 70 10.79 15.73 4.71
C LYS A 70 9.56 14.88 4.42
N LEU A 71 8.39 15.28 4.94
CA LEU A 71 7.15 14.57 4.69
C LEU A 71 6.73 14.64 3.21
N SER A 72 6.96 15.76 2.54
CA SER A 72 6.71 15.90 1.11
C SER A 72 7.59 14.96 0.28
N GLN A 73 8.89 14.90 0.58
CA GLN A 73 9.83 13.99 -0.09
C GLN A 73 9.44 12.52 0.14
N GLN A 74 9.11 12.14 1.39
CA GLN A 74 8.65 10.79 1.70
C GLN A 74 7.37 10.42 0.94
N ASN A 75 6.41 11.34 0.86
CA ASN A 75 5.18 11.12 0.09
C ASN A 75 5.46 10.94 -1.41
N GLN A 76 6.41 11.71 -1.99
CA GLN A 76 6.79 11.53 -3.40
C GLN A 76 7.40 10.16 -3.65
N VAL A 77 8.32 9.70 -2.79
CA VAL A 77 8.91 8.36 -2.89
C VAL A 77 7.84 7.29 -2.74
N LEU A 78 6.98 7.38 -1.73
CA LEU A 78 5.88 6.43 -1.53
C LEU A 78 4.91 6.38 -2.72
N GLN A 79 4.59 7.53 -3.31
CA GLN A 79 3.75 7.61 -4.49
C GLN A 79 4.40 6.91 -5.69
N GLN A 80 5.71 7.10 -5.89
CA GLN A 80 6.46 6.45 -6.95
C GLN A 80 6.51 4.93 -6.77
N GLU A 81 6.82 4.46 -5.56
CA GLU A 81 6.85 3.02 -5.25
C GLU A 81 5.47 2.39 -5.42
N ARG A 82 4.41 3.09 -5.00
CA ARG A 82 3.03 2.66 -5.22
C ARG A 82 2.71 2.53 -6.71
N GLN A 83 3.12 3.50 -7.53
CA GLN A 83 2.89 3.46 -8.97
C GLN A 83 3.65 2.30 -9.63
N ASN A 84 4.90 2.07 -9.22
CA ASN A 84 5.70 0.93 -9.70
C ASN A 84 5.04 -0.41 -9.35
N ALA A 85 4.59 -0.58 -8.11
CA ALA A 85 3.87 -1.77 -7.67
C ALA A 85 2.55 -1.97 -8.44
N MET A 86 1.81 -0.89 -8.71
CA MET A 86 0.58 -0.95 -9.48
C MET A 86 0.83 -1.38 -10.93
N MET A 87 1.87 -0.85 -11.58
CA MET A 87 2.26 -1.25 -12.93
C MET A 87 2.69 -2.72 -12.99
N ALA A 88 3.50 -3.17 -12.01
CA ALA A 88 3.93 -4.56 -11.90
C ALA A 88 2.73 -5.51 -11.73
N ASN A 89 1.78 -5.16 -10.86
CA ASN A 89 0.55 -5.92 -10.67
C ASN A 89 -0.30 -5.96 -11.95
N GLN A 90 -0.45 -4.84 -12.65
CA GLN A 90 -1.18 -4.80 -13.91
C GLN A 90 -0.53 -5.69 -14.98
N ALA A 91 0.80 -5.64 -15.10
CA ALA A 91 1.56 -6.50 -16.00
C ALA A 91 1.39 -7.98 -15.66
N ARG A 92 1.48 -8.34 -14.37
CA ARG A 92 1.24 -9.71 -13.86
C ARG A 92 -0.15 -10.20 -14.26
N ASN A 93 -1.17 -9.39 -14.02
CA ASN A 93 -2.57 -9.74 -14.31
C ASN A 93 -2.81 -9.89 -15.82
N SER A 94 -2.20 -9.02 -16.62
CA SER A 94 -2.31 -9.06 -18.08
C SER A 94 -1.64 -10.32 -18.64
N PHE A 95 -0.44 -10.65 -18.16
CA PHE A 95 0.26 -11.87 -18.51
C PHE A 95 -0.56 -13.12 -18.13
N GLN A 96 -1.07 -13.18 -16.91
CA GLN A 96 -1.92 -14.28 -16.45
C GLN A 96 -3.15 -14.49 -17.34
N LYS A 97 -3.85 -13.40 -17.69
CA LYS A 97 -5.03 -13.47 -18.57
C LYS A 97 -4.68 -14.01 -19.97
N VAL A 98 -3.58 -13.50 -20.55
CA VAL A 98 -3.10 -13.97 -21.87
C VAL A 98 -2.72 -15.44 -21.82
N MET A 99 -1.96 -15.86 -20.80
CA MET A 99 -1.55 -17.26 -20.64
C MET A 99 -2.74 -18.19 -20.46
N SER A 100 -3.73 -17.82 -19.64
CA SER A 100 -4.95 -18.63 -19.44
C SER A 100 -5.72 -18.84 -20.75
N HIS A 101 -6.01 -17.77 -21.49
CA HIS A 101 -6.67 -17.88 -22.79
C HIS A 101 -5.80 -18.64 -23.82
N GLY A 102 -4.48 -18.45 -23.74
CA GLY A 102 -3.49 -19.13 -24.57
C GLY A 102 -3.42 -20.63 -24.32
N MET A 103 -3.52 -21.08 -23.06
CA MET A 103 -3.51 -22.50 -22.69
C MET A 103 -4.86 -23.19 -22.88
N LYS A 104 -5.98 -22.46 -22.71
CA LYS A 104 -7.33 -22.97 -22.95
C LYS A 104 -7.56 -23.41 -24.41
N ARG A 105 -6.94 -22.71 -25.37
CA ARG A 105 -7.07 -22.97 -26.81
C ARG A 105 -6.49 -24.34 -27.25
N PRO A 106 -5.21 -24.68 -27.00
CA PRO A 106 -4.66 -25.99 -27.33
C PRO A 106 -5.34 -27.11 -26.55
N MET A 107 -5.77 -26.86 -25.31
CA MET A 107 -6.53 -27.82 -24.52
C MET A 107 -7.88 -28.18 -25.15
N HIS A 108 -8.64 -27.19 -25.62
CA HIS A 108 -9.87 -27.45 -26.37
C HIS A 108 -9.59 -28.16 -27.70
N SER A 109 -8.50 -27.84 -28.39
CA SER A 109 -8.09 -28.55 -29.60
C SER A 109 -7.77 -30.03 -29.33
N ILE A 110 -7.03 -30.33 -28.26
CA ILE A 110 -6.73 -31.71 -27.85
C ILE A 110 -8.02 -32.45 -27.50
N LEU A 111 -8.92 -31.85 -26.72
CA LEU A 111 -10.20 -32.46 -26.36
C LEU A 111 -11.07 -32.74 -27.60
N GLY A 112 -11.11 -31.80 -28.56
CA GLY A 112 -11.83 -31.95 -29.81
C GLY A 112 -11.27 -33.09 -30.67
N LEU A 113 -9.95 -33.17 -30.82
CA LEU A 113 -9.29 -34.27 -31.53
C LEU A 113 -9.58 -35.63 -30.88
N LEU A 114 -9.53 -35.70 -29.55
CA LEU A 114 -9.86 -36.92 -28.81
C LEU A 114 -11.33 -37.34 -28.96
N SER A 115 -12.26 -36.39 -29.08
CA SER A 115 -13.67 -36.70 -29.31
C SER A 115 -13.94 -37.32 -30.68
N VAL A 116 -13.16 -36.97 -31.71
CA VAL A 116 -13.25 -37.60 -33.05
C VAL A 116 -12.79 -39.07 -33.00
N PHE A 117 -11.80 -39.38 -32.18
CA PHE A 117 -11.33 -40.76 -32.02
C PHE A 117 -12.31 -41.67 -31.28
N GLN A 118 -13.28 -41.13 -30.53
CA GLN A 118 -14.27 -41.94 -29.79
C GLN A 118 -15.34 -42.58 -30.69
N ASP A 119 -15.50 -42.13 -31.94
CA ASP A 119 -16.54 -42.61 -32.87
C ASP A 119 -16.05 -43.72 -33.82
N GLU A 120 -14.74 -43.97 -33.92
CA GLU A 120 -14.18 -45.00 -34.80
C GLU A 120 -13.88 -46.31 -34.04
N ASN A 121 -13.85 -47.45 -34.76
CA ASN A 121 -13.64 -48.81 -34.25
C ASN A 121 -12.33 -48.99 -33.44
N MET A 122 -12.28 -48.48 -32.21
CA MET A 122 -11.11 -48.53 -31.33
C MET A 122 -11.00 -49.85 -30.58
N ASN A 123 -9.77 -50.37 -30.50
CA ASN A 123 -9.41 -51.45 -29.58
C ASN A 123 -9.47 -50.97 -28.11
N PHE A 124 -9.82 -51.87 -27.18
CA PHE A 124 -9.85 -51.65 -25.73
C PHE A 124 -8.65 -50.87 -25.16
N LYS A 125 -7.42 -51.15 -25.61
CA LYS A 125 -6.21 -50.41 -25.19
C LYS A 125 -6.24 -48.94 -25.65
N GLN A 126 -6.67 -48.68 -26.87
CA GLN A 126 -6.76 -47.33 -27.43
C GLN A 126 -7.86 -46.52 -26.73
N LYS A 127 -9.00 -47.15 -26.44
CA LYS A 127 -10.10 -46.54 -25.68
C LYS A 127 -9.65 -46.13 -24.27
N THR A 128 -8.89 -46.99 -23.59
CA THR A 128 -8.33 -46.69 -22.26
C THR A 128 -7.34 -45.51 -22.30
N ILE A 129 -6.50 -45.43 -23.33
CA ILE A 129 -5.55 -44.32 -23.53
C ILE A 129 -6.28 -43.00 -23.78
N VAL A 130 -7.30 -43.01 -24.65
CA VAL A 130 -8.12 -41.81 -24.95
C VAL A 130 -8.88 -41.34 -23.72
N ASP A 131 -9.54 -42.25 -22.98
CA ASP A 131 -10.23 -41.88 -21.73
C ASP A 131 -9.28 -41.29 -20.70
N THR A 132 -8.07 -41.83 -20.59
CA THR A 132 -7.03 -41.29 -19.70
C THR A 132 -6.59 -39.91 -20.14
N LEU A 133 -6.37 -39.68 -21.44
CA LEU A 133 -6.02 -38.38 -22.00
C LEU A 133 -7.11 -37.34 -21.76
N VAL A 134 -8.38 -37.68 -22.02
CA VAL A 134 -9.53 -36.79 -21.78
C VAL A 134 -9.59 -36.40 -20.30
N LYS A 135 -9.45 -37.37 -19.39
CA LYS A 135 -9.47 -37.13 -17.94
C LYS A 135 -8.29 -36.29 -17.46
N THR A 136 -7.11 -36.48 -18.04
CA THR A 136 -5.91 -35.71 -17.70
C THR A 136 -6.01 -34.26 -18.22
N SER A 137 -6.53 -34.07 -19.44
CA SER A 137 -6.81 -32.75 -20.01
C SER A 137 -7.87 -32.00 -19.22
N SER A 138 -8.93 -32.67 -18.74
CA SER A 138 -9.95 -32.00 -17.92
C SER A 138 -9.39 -31.53 -16.57
N VAL A 139 -8.60 -32.36 -15.89
CA VAL A 139 -7.91 -32.01 -14.64
C VAL A 139 -6.95 -30.84 -14.85
N LEU A 140 -6.17 -30.85 -15.93
CA LEU A 140 -5.28 -29.74 -16.27
C LEU A 140 -6.05 -28.43 -16.51
N SER A 141 -7.25 -28.52 -17.08
CA SER A 141 -8.13 -27.36 -17.32
C SER A 141 -8.58 -26.72 -16.02
N THR A 142 -9.01 -27.56 -15.08
CA THR A 142 -9.44 -27.14 -13.75
C THR A 142 -8.27 -26.51 -13.00
N LEU A 143 -7.10 -27.16 -12.97
CA LEU A 143 -5.91 -26.60 -12.31
C LEU A 143 -5.47 -25.24 -12.88
N ILE A 144 -5.51 -25.09 -14.21
CA ILE A 144 -5.21 -23.80 -14.85
C ILE A 144 -6.24 -22.74 -14.44
N ASN A 145 -7.53 -23.08 -14.35
CA ASN A 145 -8.56 -22.15 -13.89
C ASN A 145 -8.44 -21.81 -12.39
N ASP A 146 -8.12 -22.78 -11.54
CA ASP A 146 -8.05 -22.58 -10.08
C ASP A 146 -6.88 -21.65 -9.70
N VAL A 147 -5.71 -21.86 -10.30
CA VAL A 147 -4.54 -20.95 -10.13
C VAL A 147 -4.88 -19.52 -10.58
N MET A 148 -5.77 -19.39 -11.56
CA MET A 148 -6.25 -18.10 -12.05
C MET A 148 -7.26 -17.45 -11.08
N GLU A 149 -8.20 -18.19 -10.51
CA GLU A 149 -9.17 -17.64 -9.53
C GLU A 149 -8.48 -17.16 -8.24
N ILE A 150 -7.51 -17.92 -7.74
CA ILE A 150 -6.72 -17.53 -6.56
C ILE A 150 -5.99 -16.20 -6.85
N SER A 151 -5.38 -16.07 -8.02
CA SER A 151 -4.66 -14.85 -8.43
C SER A 151 -5.59 -13.66 -8.68
N ALA A 152 -6.83 -13.88 -9.13
CA ALA A 152 -7.82 -12.83 -9.30
C ALA A 152 -8.35 -12.31 -7.96
N LYS A 153 -8.51 -13.21 -6.98
CA LYS A 153 -9.00 -12.89 -5.63
C LYS A 153 -8.00 -12.07 -4.80
N ASP A 154 -6.71 -12.37 -4.90
CA ASP A 154 -5.64 -11.61 -4.23
C ASP A 154 -5.55 -10.14 -4.69
N ASN A 155 -6.03 -9.84 -5.91
CA ASN A 155 -6.03 -8.47 -6.45
C ASN A 155 -7.28 -7.67 -6.09
N GLY A 156 -8.20 -8.20 -5.26
CA GLY A 156 -9.44 -7.52 -4.90
C GLY A 156 -10.41 -7.28 -6.07
N MET A 157 -10.12 -7.83 -7.24
CA MET A 157 -10.94 -7.70 -8.44
C MET A 157 -12.09 -8.71 -8.37
N ASN A 158 -13.03 -8.46 -7.47
CA ASN A 158 -14.37 -9.04 -7.53
C ASN A 158 -15.08 -8.46 -8.75
N ALA A 159 -14.68 -8.88 -9.95
CA ALA A 159 -15.48 -8.69 -11.15
C ALA A 159 -16.69 -9.61 -11.01
N VAL A 160 -17.72 -9.14 -10.31
CA VAL A 160 -19.05 -9.73 -10.34
C VAL A 160 -19.51 -9.67 -11.79
N LEU A 161 -19.33 -10.77 -12.51
CA LEU A 161 -19.87 -10.94 -13.84
C LEU A 161 -21.39 -11.01 -13.70
N GLN A 162 -22.05 -9.85 -13.79
CA GLN A 162 -23.49 -9.78 -13.99
C GLN A 162 -23.80 -10.36 -15.38
N LYS A 163 -24.02 -11.66 -15.45
CA LYS A 163 -24.65 -12.29 -16.60
C LYS A 163 -26.17 -12.17 -16.42
N PRO A 164 -26.94 -11.90 -17.49
CA PRO A 164 -28.38 -12.02 -17.44
C PRO A 164 -28.74 -13.45 -17.02
N VAL A 165 -29.29 -13.59 -15.82
CA VAL A 165 -29.80 -14.86 -15.33
C VAL A 165 -31.27 -14.92 -15.69
N LEU A 166 -31.65 -15.90 -16.51
CA LEU A 166 -33.04 -16.25 -16.70
C LEU A 166 -33.53 -16.93 -15.42
N LEU A 167 -34.15 -16.16 -14.52
CA LEU A 167 -34.68 -16.62 -13.24
C LEU A 167 -35.62 -17.83 -13.38
N GLN A 168 -36.30 -17.94 -14.52
CA GLN A 168 -37.16 -19.07 -14.84
C GLN A 168 -36.39 -20.40 -14.99
N ALA A 169 -35.20 -20.36 -15.58
CA ALA A 169 -34.34 -21.54 -15.70
C ALA A 169 -33.77 -21.97 -14.34
N MET A 170 -33.41 -21.00 -13.48
CA MET A 170 -32.97 -21.29 -12.11
C MET A 170 -34.08 -21.86 -11.23
N ALA A 171 -35.30 -21.35 -11.36
CA ALA A 171 -36.46 -21.86 -10.61
C ALA A 171 -36.78 -23.32 -10.97
N VAL A 172 -36.69 -23.67 -12.25
CA VAL A 172 -36.89 -25.05 -12.73
C VAL A 172 -35.78 -25.98 -12.21
N GLU A 173 -34.52 -25.54 -12.24
CA GLU A 173 -33.40 -26.33 -11.73
C GLU A 173 -33.48 -26.54 -10.21
N LEU A 174 -33.86 -25.50 -9.46
CA LEU A 174 -34.07 -25.60 -8.01
C LEU A 174 -35.26 -26.51 -7.65
N GLN A 175 -36.37 -26.43 -8.39
CA GLN A 175 -37.48 -27.36 -8.20
C GLN A 175 -37.10 -28.81 -8.52
N ARG A 176 -36.20 -29.03 -9.49
CA ARG A 176 -35.70 -30.35 -9.85
C ARG A 176 -34.79 -30.94 -8.78
N ILE A 177 -33.97 -30.10 -8.14
CA ILE A 177 -33.06 -30.49 -7.04
C ILE A 177 -33.85 -30.76 -5.75
N LEU A 178 -34.87 -29.97 -5.44
CA LEU A 178 -35.72 -30.13 -4.25
C LEU A 178 -36.75 -31.27 -4.35
N ARG A 179 -36.89 -31.89 -5.54
CA ARG A 179 -37.74 -33.08 -5.77
C ARG A 179 -36.97 -34.41 -5.79
N ARG A 180 -35.66 -34.39 -5.56
CA ARG A 180 -34.86 -35.57 -5.22
C ARG A 180 -34.69 -35.65 -3.71
#